data_AF-A0A3C1V621-F1
#
_entry.id   AF-A0A3C1V621-F1
#
_cell.length_a   1.000
_cell.length_b   1.000
_cell.length_c   1.000
_cell.angle_alpha   90.00
_cell.angle_beta   90.00
_cell.angle_gamma   90.00
#
_symmetry.space_group_name_H-M   'P 1'
#
loop_
_entity.id
_entity.type
_entity.pdbx_description
1 polymer ?
#
loop_
_entity_poly.entity_id
_entity_poly.type
_entity_poly.pdbx_seq_one_letter_code
_entity_poly.pdbx_strand_id
1 'polypeptide(L)'
;MKIRTWLLTLSLLKEHRFLCGIFCWILLVLPVAAQMGGMGRRGWGGGNFASTAQQGADYGMASMMKAQGYQNLQNSEAAKNLQSAQSMQIDNRKKWTETYFDMRKTNRQARADEAPSRISHEDAIRLAKSVAPPRLSSTQLDPVTGHIQYPLVLQDSIFTPYRSELDSLFAGRASSGSGLQLKDFQAIRKTVTKFMEVLKEHVKDYPSSEYGKARVFLNSLSNEANFPAG
;
A
#
# COMPACT_ATOMS: atom_id res chain seq x y z
N MET A 1 -20.44 -7.24 47.56
CA MET A 1 -21.47 -6.32 48.11
C MET A 1 -21.09 -4.91 47.66
N LYS A 2 -21.85 -4.12 46.89
CA LYS A 2 -23.29 -4.05 46.64
C LYS A 2 -23.54 -3.80 45.14
N ILE A 3 -24.51 -4.55 44.64
CA ILE A 3 -25.12 -4.47 43.32
C ILE A 3 -26.12 -3.31 43.34
N ARG A 4 -26.18 -2.48 42.28
CA ARG A 4 -27.29 -1.54 42.06
C ARG A 4 -28.04 -1.92 40.79
N THR A 5 -29.15 -2.59 41.03
CA THR A 5 -30.21 -3.00 40.10
C THR A 5 -31.06 -1.83 39.64
N TRP A 6 -31.30 -1.79 38.32
CA TRP A 6 -32.56 -1.55 37.62
C TRP A 6 -33.67 -0.70 38.28
N LEU A 7 -34.03 0.40 37.60
CA LEU A 7 -35.41 0.92 37.54
C LEU A 7 -35.72 1.33 36.09
N LEU A 8 -36.25 0.36 35.34
CA LEU A 8 -37.12 0.58 34.18
C LEU A 8 -38.40 1.29 34.68
N THR A 9 -38.64 2.53 34.25
CA THR A 9 -39.99 3.10 34.23
C THR A 9 -40.19 3.94 32.98
N LEU A 10 -41.31 3.63 32.33
CA LEU A 10 -41.94 4.23 31.16
C LEU A 10 -41.81 5.77 31.08
N SER A 11 -41.32 6.26 29.95
CA SER A 11 -41.83 7.51 29.35
C SER A 11 -42.07 7.28 27.86
N LEU A 12 -43.22 6.68 27.60
CA LEU A 12 -43.72 6.30 26.29
C LEU A 12 -44.74 7.35 25.86
N LEU A 13 -44.29 8.50 25.34
CA LEU A 13 -45.09 9.43 24.50
C LEU A 13 -44.23 10.63 24.04
N LYS A 14 -44.31 10.98 22.74
CA LYS A 14 -43.38 11.83 21.95
C LYS A 14 -42.14 11.02 21.59
N GLU A 15 -41.97 10.48 20.39
CA GLU A 15 -41.76 11.25 19.15
C GLU A 15 -42.12 10.45 17.88
N HIS A 16 -43.32 9.87 17.81
CA HIS A 16 -43.82 9.26 16.56
C HIS A 16 -44.54 10.30 15.67
N ARG A 17 -43.82 11.35 15.24
CA ARG A 17 -44.32 12.30 14.23
C ARG A 17 -43.60 12.25 12.89
N PHE A 18 -42.65 11.32 12.72
CA PHE A 18 -41.88 11.18 11.47
C PHE A 18 -42.08 9.86 10.71
N LEU A 19 -42.87 8.92 11.25
CA LEU A 19 -43.14 7.63 10.59
C LEU A 19 -44.54 7.50 9.95
N CYS A 20 -45.42 8.50 10.13
CA CYS A 20 -46.72 8.55 9.43
C CYS A 20 -46.70 9.33 8.10
N GLY A 21 -45.56 9.91 7.70
CA GLY A 21 -45.42 10.66 6.45
C GLY A 21 -45.13 9.82 5.21
N ILE A 22 -44.78 8.54 5.36
CA ILE A 22 -44.36 7.66 4.25
C ILE A 22 -45.38 6.51 4.01
N PHE A 23 -46.41 6.38 4.86
CA PHE A 23 -47.45 5.35 4.73
C PHE A 23 -48.84 5.89 4.33
N CYS A 24 -48.94 7.17 3.95
CA CYS A 24 -50.22 7.83 3.63
C CYS A 24 -50.36 8.22 2.13
N TRP A 25 -49.63 7.60 1.22
CA TRP A 25 -49.76 7.86 -0.23
C TRP A 25 -49.80 6.57 -1.08
N ILE A 26 -50.48 5.52 -0.59
CA ILE A 26 -50.74 4.27 -1.35
C ILE A 26 -52.25 3.96 -1.52
N LEU A 27 -53.19 4.81 -1.07
CA LEU A 27 -54.62 4.48 -1.13
C LEU A 27 -55.53 5.65 -1.53
N LEU A 28 -55.29 6.24 -2.72
CA LEU A 28 -56.25 7.12 -3.40
C LEU A 28 -56.29 6.84 -4.91
N VAL A 29 -56.81 5.67 -5.28
CA VAL A 29 -57.40 5.44 -6.59
C VAL A 29 -58.77 4.80 -6.34
N LEU A 30 -59.79 5.65 -6.15
CA LEU A 30 -61.19 5.25 -6.28
C LEU A 30 -61.65 5.57 -7.71
N PRO A 31 -62.41 4.66 -8.35
CA PRO A 31 -62.97 4.89 -9.67
C PRO A 31 -64.17 5.82 -9.54
N VAL A 32 -64.10 7.00 -10.16
CA VAL A 32 -65.29 7.84 -10.32
C VAL A 32 -66.14 7.21 -11.43
N ALA A 33 -67.22 6.55 -11.02
CA ALA A 33 -68.28 6.09 -11.89
C ALA A 33 -69.06 7.27 -12.47
N ALA A 34 -69.29 7.16 -13.78
CA ALA A 34 -70.39 7.71 -14.57
C ALA A 34 -71.38 8.69 -13.88
N GLN A 35 -71.39 9.92 -14.38
CA GLN A 35 -72.59 10.76 -14.36
C GLN A 35 -72.97 11.10 -15.80
N MET A 36 -74.12 10.55 -16.23
CA MET A 36 -74.84 10.91 -17.45
C MET A 36 -75.07 12.42 -17.53
N GLY A 37 -74.81 13.00 -18.68
CA GLY A 37 -75.26 14.34 -19.02
C GLY A 37 -74.87 14.70 -20.45
N GLY A 38 -75.85 14.87 -21.33
CA GLY A 38 -75.66 15.60 -22.60
C GLY A 38 -75.79 14.77 -23.86
N MET A 39 -77.04 14.40 -24.18
CA MET A 39 -77.50 14.08 -25.52
C MET A 39 -77.17 15.26 -26.47
N GLY A 40 -76.03 15.19 -27.15
CA GLY A 40 -75.57 16.14 -28.16
C GLY A 40 -75.63 15.55 -29.56
N ARG A 41 -76.80 15.05 -30.00
CA ARG A 41 -77.09 14.98 -31.44
C ARG A 41 -77.15 16.41 -31.96
N ARG A 42 -76.17 16.82 -32.76
CA ARG A 42 -76.30 17.72 -33.92
C ARG A 42 -74.91 18.09 -34.43
N GLY A 43 -74.57 17.54 -35.59
CA GLY A 43 -73.31 17.81 -36.27
C GLY A 43 -73.02 16.82 -37.36
N TRP A 44 -74.05 16.34 -38.07
CA TRP A 44 -73.88 15.69 -39.36
C TRP A 44 -73.56 16.79 -40.38
N GLY A 45 -72.35 17.34 -40.28
CA GLY A 45 -71.66 17.92 -41.43
C GLY A 45 -70.82 16.78 -41.98
N GLY A 46 -71.29 15.99 -42.95
CA GLY A 46 -71.91 16.50 -44.17
C GLY A 46 -70.91 17.36 -44.96
N GLY A 47 -69.61 17.27 -44.66
CA GLY A 47 -68.55 17.78 -45.52
C GLY A 47 -68.35 16.78 -46.65
N ASN A 48 -68.60 17.22 -47.87
CA ASN A 48 -68.36 16.48 -49.11
C ASN A 48 -66.95 15.87 -49.13
N PHE A 49 -66.81 14.63 -48.67
CA PHE A 49 -65.74 13.77 -49.15
C PHE A 49 -66.21 13.28 -50.51
N ALA A 50 -65.91 14.05 -51.56
CA ALA A 50 -65.72 13.44 -52.85
C ALA A 50 -64.48 12.54 -52.70
N SER A 51 -64.67 11.33 -52.17
CA SER A 51 -63.63 10.32 -52.02
C SER A 51 -63.26 9.78 -53.41
N THR A 52 -62.78 10.64 -54.30
CA THR A 52 -62.02 10.19 -55.44
C THR A 52 -60.78 9.48 -54.90
N ALA A 53 -60.48 8.31 -55.45
CA ALA A 53 -59.28 7.55 -55.07
C ALA A 53 -58.01 8.42 -55.06
N GLN A 54 -57.99 9.45 -55.92
CA GLN A 54 -56.96 10.48 -55.97
C GLN A 54 -56.82 11.29 -54.67
N GLN A 55 -57.90 11.80 -54.07
CA GLN A 55 -57.81 12.62 -52.86
C GLN A 55 -57.30 11.81 -51.65
N GLY A 56 -57.74 10.55 -51.52
CA GLY A 56 -57.22 9.64 -50.50
C GLY A 56 -55.73 9.31 -50.70
N ALA A 57 -55.30 9.14 -51.96
CA ALA A 57 -53.90 8.95 -52.31
C ALA A 57 -53.06 10.21 -52.00
N ASP A 58 -53.57 11.41 -52.28
CA ASP A 58 -52.88 12.68 -52.00
C ASP A 58 -52.74 12.92 -50.48
N TYR A 59 -53.77 12.63 -49.68
CA TYR A 59 -53.68 12.68 -48.21
C TYR A 59 -52.73 11.61 -47.65
N GLY A 60 -52.75 10.39 -48.20
CA GLY A 60 -51.81 9.34 -47.85
C GLY A 60 -50.37 9.79 -48.11
N MET A 61 -50.10 10.37 -49.29
CA MET A 61 -48.78 10.91 -49.66
C MET A 61 -48.36 12.08 -48.75
N ALA A 62 -49.25 13.01 -48.46
CA ALA A 62 -48.97 14.12 -47.53
C ALA A 62 -48.68 13.62 -46.10
N SER A 63 -49.40 12.58 -45.65
CA SER A 63 -49.16 11.95 -44.34
C SER A 63 -47.79 11.28 -44.28
N MET A 64 -47.36 10.64 -45.36
CA MET A 64 -46.04 10.03 -45.49
C MET A 64 -44.92 11.09 -45.52
N MET A 65 -45.10 12.19 -46.26
CA MET A 65 -44.15 13.31 -46.26
C MET A 65 -44.02 13.95 -44.88
N LYS A 66 -45.14 14.13 -44.17
CA LYS A 66 -45.13 14.65 -42.79
C LYS A 66 -44.43 13.68 -41.84
N ALA A 67 -44.72 12.39 -41.93
CA ALA A 67 -44.06 11.35 -41.15
C ALA A 67 -42.55 11.32 -41.41
N GLN A 68 -42.11 11.46 -42.67
CA GLN A 68 -40.71 11.55 -43.05
C GLN A 68 -40.04 12.81 -42.45
N GLY A 69 -40.72 13.96 -42.48
CA GLY A 69 -40.26 15.19 -41.82
C GLY A 69 -40.09 15.03 -40.31
N TYR A 70 -41.07 14.42 -39.63
CA TYR A 70 -40.98 14.12 -38.20
C TYR A 70 -39.86 13.12 -37.89
N GLN A 71 -39.67 12.11 -38.73
CA GLN A 71 -38.58 11.15 -38.58
C GLN A 71 -37.22 11.85 -38.68
N ASN A 72 -37.04 12.79 -39.61
CA ASN A 72 -35.80 13.56 -39.74
C ASN A 72 -35.52 14.44 -38.49
N LEU A 73 -36.56 15.04 -37.92
CA LEU A 73 -36.45 15.81 -36.68
C LEU A 73 -36.08 14.90 -35.50
N GLN A 74 -36.77 13.78 -35.33
CA GLN A 74 -36.48 12.79 -34.28
C GLN A 74 -35.07 12.22 -34.43
N ASN A 75 -34.63 11.92 -35.66
CA ASN A 75 -33.26 11.49 -35.94
C ASN A 75 -32.23 12.56 -35.55
N SER A 76 -32.54 13.84 -35.81
CA SER A 76 -31.66 14.96 -35.44
C SER A 76 -31.57 15.15 -33.92
N GLU A 77 -32.70 15.04 -33.22
CA GLU A 77 -32.75 15.08 -31.75
C GLU A 77 -32.01 13.89 -31.13
N ALA A 78 -32.21 12.68 -31.68
CA ALA A 78 -31.47 11.49 -31.27
C ALA A 78 -29.96 11.65 -31.48
N ALA A 79 -29.53 12.24 -32.60
CA ALA A 79 -28.12 12.51 -32.87
C ALA A 79 -27.52 13.51 -31.85
N LYS A 80 -28.24 14.57 -31.51
CA LYS A 80 -27.83 15.52 -30.45
C LYS A 80 -27.72 14.83 -29.09
N ASN A 81 -28.69 14.01 -28.74
CA ASN A 81 -28.68 13.25 -27.49
C ASN A 81 -27.52 12.26 -27.43
N LEU A 82 -27.18 11.62 -28.55
CA LEU A 82 -26.02 10.73 -28.66
C LEU A 82 -24.71 11.50 -28.46
N GLN A 83 -24.55 12.66 -29.10
CA GLN A 83 -23.35 13.51 -28.92
C GLN A 83 -23.22 13.99 -27.47
N SER A 84 -24.33 14.42 -26.86
CA SER A 84 -24.37 14.79 -25.45
C SER A 84 -23.97 13.62 -24.54
N ALA A 85 -24.52 12.43 -24.77
CA ALA A 85 -24.16 11.21 -24.03
C ALA A 85 -22.67 10.86 -24.17
N GLN A 86 -22.10 10.99 -25.36
CA GLN A 86 -20.68 10.78 -25.60
C GLN A 86 -19.80 11.79 -24.84
N SER A 87 -20.17 13.07 -24.85
CA SER A 87 -19.44 14.11 -24.10
C SER A 87 -19.45 13.82 -22.59
N MET A 88 -20.61 13.50 -22.03
CA MET A 88 -20.75 13.12 -20.62
C MET A 88 -19.93 11.87 -20.28
N GLN A 89 -19.84 10.89 -21.19
CA GLN A 89 -19.01 9.72 -20.97
C GLN A 89 -17.52 10.07 -20.90
N ILE A 90 -17.04 10.94 -21.80
CA ILE A 90 -15.65 11.40 -21.82
C ILE A 90 -15.33 12.17 -20.53
N ASP A 91 -16.20 13.09 -20.13
CA ASP A 91 -16.05 13.88 -18.91
C ASP A 91 -16.05 12.99 -17.66
N ASN A 92 -16.95 12.00 -17.60
CA ASN A 92 -16.95 11.02 -16.53
C ASN A 92 -15.62 10.26 -16.47
N ARG A 93 -15.11 9.75 -17.60
CA ARG A 93 -13.81 9.03 -17.64
C ARG A 93 -12.65 9.92 -17.20
N LYS A 94 -12.64 11.18 -17.65
CA LYS A 94 -11.63 12.17 -17.24
C LYS A 94 -11.70 12.40 -15.73
N LYS A 95 -12.89 12.67 -15.19
CA LYS A 95 -13.12 12.88 -13.75
C LYS A 95 -12.70 11.66 -12.92
N TRP A 96 -13.01 10.45 -13.37
CA TRP A 96 -12.56 9.22 -12.70
C TRP A 96 -11.03 9.13 -12.62
N THR A 97 -10.36 9.48 -13.72
CA THR A 97 -8.89 9.43 -13.80
C THR A 97 -8.24 10.50 -12.94
N GLU A 98 -8.72 11.74 -13.02
CA GLU A 98 -8.27 12.86 -12.17
C GLU A 98 -8.45 12.51 -10.69
N THR A 99 -9.65 12.06 -10.30
CA THR A 99 -9.95 11.66 -8.91
C THR A 99 -9.00 10.56 -8.42
N TYR A 100 -8.71 9.55 -9.25
CA TYR A 100 -7.79 8.49 -8.88
C TYR A 100 -6.37 9.02 -8.61
N PHE A 101 -5.85 9.88 -9.49
CA PHE A 101 -4.51 10.44 -9.31
C PHE A 101 -4.44 11.43 -8.15
N ASP A 102 -5.50 12.21 -7.91
CA ASP A 102 -5.60 13.12 -6.78
C ASP A 102 -5.64 12.36 -5.45
N MET A 103 -6.44 11.30 -5.36
CA MET A 103 -6.43 10.40 -4.20
C MET A 103 -5.05 9.76 -4.00
N ARG A 104 -4.40 9.31 -5.07
CA ARG A 104 -3.06 8.71 -4.99
C ARG A 104 -2.02 9.71 -4.52
N LYS A 105 -2.08 10.95 -5.00
CA LYS A 105 -1.19 12.05 -4.60
C LYS A 105 -1.40 12.39 -3.13
N THR A 106 -2.66 12.58 -2.72
CA THR A 106 -3.03 12.88 -1.33
C THR A 106 -2.55 11.78 -0.39
N ASN A 107 -2.78 10.51 -0.74
CA ASN A 107 -2.32 9.36 0.04
C ASN A 107 -0.78 9.24 0.08
N ARG A 108 -0.07 9.69 -0.97
CA ARG A 108 1.39 9.71 -0.96
C ARG A 108 1.91 10.82 -0.06
N GLN A 109 1.28 12.00 -0.09
CA GLN A 109 1.61 13.13 0.76
C GLN A 109 1.37 12.78 2.23
N ALA A 110 0.18 12.31 2.59
CA ALA A 110 -0.13 11.87 3.95
C ALA A 110 0.87 10.83 4.48
N ARG A 111 1.22 9.82 3.68
CA ARG A 111 2.26 8.84 4.06
C ARG A 111 3.66 9.44 4.17
N ALA A 112 3.99 10.47 3.41
CA ALA A 112 5.27 11.14 3.50
C ALA A 112 5.35 12.04 4.74
N ASP A 113 4.24 12.68 5.11
CA ASP A 113 4.11 13.53 6.30
C ASP A 113 4.12 12.67 7.59
N GLU A 114 3.50 11.50 7.54
CA GLU A 114 3.53 10.51 8.64
C GLU A 114 4.83 9.69 8.69
N ALA A 115 5.60 9.67 7.59
CA ALA A 115 6.82 8.87 7.56
C ALA A 115 7.82 9.41 8.59
N PRO A 116 8.47 8.53 9.38
CA PRO A 116 9.56 8.96 10.23
C PRO A 116 10.64 9.61 9.37
N SER A 117 11.29 10.65 9.91
CA SER A 117 12.39 11.32 9.24
C SER A 117 13.39 10.28 8.74
N ARG A 118 13.60 10.24 7.42
CA ARG A 118 14.60 9.37 6.83
C ARG A 118 15.95 9.82 7.35
N ILE A 119 16.71 8.89 7.89
CA ILE A 119 18.08 9.15 8.34
C ILE A 119 18.85 9.68 7.11
N SER A 120 19.48 10.85 7.24
CA SER A 120 20.30 11.42 6.17
C SER A 120 21.40 10.43 5.76
N HIS A 121 21.90 10.50 4.53
CA HIS A 121 23.02 9.65 4.12
C HIS A 121 24.23 9.81 5.04
N GLU A 122 24.51 11.06 5.45
CA GLU A 122 25.58 11.35 6.42
C GLU A 122 25.31 10.75 7.80
N ASP A 123 24.07 10.84 8.27
CA ASP A 123 23.66 10.25 9.55
C ASP A 123 23.69 8.72 9.49
N ALA A 124 23.36 8.13 8.34
CA ALA A 124 23.43 6.70 8.11
C ALA A 124 24.88 6.21 8.11
N ILE A 125 25.79 6.97 7.47
CA ILE A 125 27.23 6.71 7.54
C ILE A 125 27.74 6.86 8.97
N ARG A 126 27.34 7.92 9.69
CA ARG A 126 27.75 8.16 11.08
C ARG A 126 27.27 7.01 11.98
N LEU A 127 26.02 6.59 11.81
CA LEU A 127 25.44 5.46 12.53
C LEU A 127 26.19 4.17 12.20
N ALA A 128 26.44 3.88 10.92
CA ALA A 128 27.20 2.71 10.49
C ALA A 128 28.61 2.69 11.10
N LYS A 129 29.31 3.83 11.10
CA LYS A 129 30.61 3.99 11.76
C LYS A 129 30.54 3.80 13.27
N SER A 130 29.46 4.25 13.92
CA SER A 130 29.28 4.12 15.37
C SER A 130 28.95 2.69 15.82
N VAL A 131 28.32 1.89 14.95
CA VAL A 131 27.94 0.49 15.23
C VAL A 131 29.03 -0.49 14.83
N ALA A 132 29.94 -0.09 13.94
CA ALA A 132 31.06 -0.93 13.53
C ALA A 132 31.93 -1.29 14.76
N PRO A 133 32.33 -2.58 14.90
CA PRO A 133 33.27 -2.97 15.93
C PRO A 133 34.55 -2.14 15.83
N PRO A 134 35.15 -1.72 16.95
CA PRO A 134 36.40 -0.96 16.94
C PRO A 134 37.48 -1.75 16.19
N ARG A 135 38.39 -1.04 15.52
CA ARG A 135 39.58 -1.65 14.93
C ARG A 135 40.49 -2.20 16.02
N LEU A 136 41.23 -3.26 15.70
CA LEU A 136 42.24 -3.77 16.62
C LEU A 136 43.41 -2.78 16.67
N SER A 137 43.92 -2.52 17.87
CA SER A 137 45.15 -1.74 18.06
C SER A 137 46.36 -2.51 17.55
N SER A 138 47.44 -1.80 17.21
CA SER A 138 48.71 -2.44 16.79
C SER A 138 49.31 -3.35 17.87
N THR A 139 48.95 -3.14 19.13
CA THR A 139 49.32 -4.03 20.26
C THR A 139 48.51 -5.33 20.29
N GLN A 140 47.34 -5.35 19.66
CA GLN A 140 46.43 -6.50 19.62
C GLN A 140 46.58 -7.34 18.34
N LEU A 141 46.88 -6.68 17.22
CA LEU A 141 47.22 -7.30 15.95
C LEU A 141 48.39 -6.54 15.36
N ASP A 142 49.54 -7.20 15.25
CA ASP A 142 50.69 -6.62 14.58
C ASP A 142 50.47 -6.67 13.06
N PRO A 143 50.40 -5.51 12.37
CA PRO A 143 50.17 -5.46 10.93
C PRO A 143 51.30 -6.09 10.11
N VAL A 144 52.54 -6.09 10.61
CA VAL A 144 53.73 -6.53 9.87
C VAL A 144 53.92 -8.03 9.98
N THR A 145 53.74 -8.59 11.17
CA THR A 145 53.96 -10.02 11.43
C THR A 145 52.66 -10.83 11.34
N GLY A 146 51.50 -10.19 11.46
CA GLY A 146 50.21 -10.86 11.57
C GLY A 146 49.99 -11.53 12.93
N HIS A 147 50.84 -11.26 13.93
CA HIS A 147 50.70 -11.83 15.26
C HIS A 147 49.50 -11.25 16.00
N ILE A 148 48.67 -12.15 16.56
CA ILE A 148 47.44 -11.82 17.28
C ILE A 148 47.69 -11.99 18.78
N GLN A 149 47.50 -10.92 19.57
CA GLN A 149 47.59 -10.98 21.02
C GLN A 149 46.21 -11.31 21.61
N TYR A 150 46.01 -12.56 22.01
CA TYR A 150 44.75 -13.04 22.55
C TYR A 150 44.51 -12.59 24.01
N PRO A 151 43.30 -12.11 24.36
CA PRO A 151 42.85 -11.93 25.73
C PRO A 151 42.92 -13.23 26.55
N LEU A 152 43.06 -13.13 27.87
CA LEU A 152 43.29 -14.26 28.78
C LEU A 152 42.30 -15.42 28.58
N VAL A 153 40.99 -15.13 28.45
CA VAL A 153 39.95 -16.15 28.23
C VAL A 153 40.18 -16.95 26.95
N LEU A 154 40.71 -16.32 25.90
CA LEU A 154 40.95 -16.97 24.62
C LEU A 154 42.26 -17.77 24.59
N GLN A 155 43.10 -17.67 25.63
CA GLN A 155 44.35 -18.42 25.75
C GLN A 155 44.13 -19.85 26.26
N ASP A 156 42.92 -20.19 26.69
CA ASP A 156 42.57 -21.54 27.11
C ASP A 156 42.92 -22.58 26.03
N SER A 157 43.29 -23.77 26.49
CA SER A 157 43.66 -24.92 25.68
C SER A 157 42.54 -25.33 24.71
N ILE A 158 41.28 -25.18 25.12
CA ILE A 158 40.08 -25.47 24.33
C ILE A 158 40.07 -24.67 23.02
N PHE A 159 40.65 -23.48 23.03
CA PHE A 159 40.64 -22.57 21.89
C PHE A 159 41.87 -22.66 20.98
N THR A 160 42.86 -23.48 21.35
CA THR A 160 44.09 -23.70 20.58
C THR A 160 43.85 -23.96 19.08
N PRO A 161 42.92 -24.85 18.65
CA PRO A 161 42.72 -25.12 17.23
C PRO A 161 42.21 -23.90 16.45
N TYR A 162 41.41 -23.04 17.07
CA TYR A 162 40.90 -21.82 16.42
C TYR A 162 41.97 -20.75 16.35
N ARG A 163 42.78 -20.63 17.41
CA ARG A 163 43.92 -19.70 17.43
C ARG A 163 44.95 -20.05 16.37
N SER A 164 45.36 -21.31 16.27
CA SER A 164 46.36 -21.72 15.28
C SER A 164 45.89 -21.52 13.84
N GLU A 165 44.61 -21.76 13.55
CA GLU A 165 44.04 -21.47 12.23
C GLU A 165 44.03 -19.97 11.93
N LEU A 166 43.60 -19.14 12.89
CA LEU A 166 43.58 -17.68 12.71
C LEU A 166 44.99 -17.09 12.59
N ASP A 167 45.93 -17.52 13.43
CA ASP A 167 47.32 -17.06 13.40
C ASP A 167 47.95 -17.35 12.03
N SER A 168 47.69 -18.54 11.46
CA SER A 168 48.14 -18.90 10.10
C SER A 168 47.54 -18.00 9.03
N LEU A 169 46.22 -17.74 9.09
CA LEU A 169 45.51 -16.89 8.13
C LEU A 169 46.00 -15.43 8.18
N PHE A 170 46.23 -14.88 9.38
CA PHE A 170 46.71 -13.51 9.54
C PHE A 170 48.21 -13.36 9.25
N ALA A 171 49.05 -14.35 9.57
CA ALA A 171 50.46 -14.36 9.17
C ALA A 171 50.61 -14.47 7.64
N GLY A 172 49.80 -15.31 6.99
CA GLY A 172 49.76 -15.42 5.53
C GLY A 172 49.31 -14.12 4.87
N ARG A 173 48.30 -13.46 5.45
CA ARG A 173 47.86 -12.12 5.02
C ARG A 173 49.00 -11.10 5.11
N ALA A 174 49.66 -10.99 6.26
CA ALA A 174 50.76 -10.03 6.47
C ALA A 174 51.92 -10.27 5.48
N SER A 175 52.28 -11.54 5.26
CA SER A 175 53.34 -11.94 4.33
C SER A 175 53.02 -11.61 2.87
N SER A 176 51.73 -11.69 2.48
CA SER A 176 51.33 -11.48 1.09
C SER A 176 51.32 -10.00 0.67
N GLY A 177 51.30 -9.06 1.62
CA GLY A 177 51.29 -7.60 1.38
C GLY A 177 50.13 -7.08 0.52
N SER A 178 49.24 -7.98 0.08
CA SER A 178 48.18 -7.74 -0.90
C SER A 178 46.83 -8.03 -0.24
N GLY A 179 45.78 -7.42 -0.79
CA GLY A 179 44.41 -7.62 -0.33
C GLY A 179 44.05 -9.10 -0.18
N LEU A 180 43.26 -9.39 0.85
CA LEU A 180 42.91 -10.73 1.28
C LEU A 180 42.16 -11.47 0.17
N GLN A 181 42.58 -12.71 -0.17
CA GLN A 181 41.84 -13.51 -1.16
C GLN A 181 40.46 -13.87 -0.61
N LEU A 182 39.45 -13.94 -1.48
CA LEU A 182 38.07 -14.26 -1.07
C LEU A 182 37.98 -15.56 -0.23
N LYS A 183 38.80 -16.56 -0.56
CA LYS A 183 38.87 -17.83 0.16
C LYS A 183 39.37 -17.65 1.60
N ASP A 184 40.41 -16.86 1.81
CA ASP A 184 41.01 -16.60 3.11
C ASP A 184 40.04 -15.76 3.96
N PHE A 185 39.29 -14.87 3.31
CA PHE A 185 38.30 -14.01 3.96
C PHE A 185 37.16 -14.85 4.54
N GLN A 186 36.66 -15.79 3.74
CA GLN A 186 35.64 -16.73 4.16
C GLN A 186 36.16 -17.66 5.26
N ALA A 187 37.42 -18.11 5.18
CA ALA A 187 38.05 -18.93 6.20
C ALA A 187 38.11 -18.19 7.55
N ILE A 188 38.63 -16.96 7.57
CA ILE A 188 38.69 -16.13 8.80
C ILE A 188 37.30 -15.99 9.41
N ARG A 189 36.29 -15.58 8.63
CA ARG A 189 34.93 -15.39 9.15
C ARG A 189 34.33 -16.67 9.71
N LYS A 190 34.56 -17.80 9.04
CA LYS A 190 34.07 -19.11 9.48
C LYS A 190 34.74 -19.52 10.80
N THR A 191 36.06 -19.39 10.90
CA THR A 191 36.81 -19.74 12.10
C THR A 191 36.43 -18.85 13.28
N VAL A 192 36.31 -17.53 13.09
CA VAL A 192 35.85 -16.62 14.15
C VAL A 192 34.42 -16.97 14.60
N THR A 193 33.52 -17.31 13.68
CA THR A 193 32.14 -17.71 14.03
C THR A 193 32.14 -18.95 14.93
N LYS A 194 32.89 -19.99 14.54
CA LYS A 194 33.04 -21.19 15.36
C LYS A 194 33.69 -20.90 16.71
N PHE A 195 34.71 -20.05 16.73
CA PHE A 195 35.38 -19.63 17.96
C PHE A 195 34.40 -18.93 18.91
N MET A 196 33.54 -18.05 18.38
CA MET A 196 32.47 -17.41 19.16
C MET A 196 31.41 -18.40 19.66
N GLU A 197 31.07 -19.42 18.89
CA GLU A 197 30.12 -20.47 19.28
C GLU A 197 30.66 -21.27 20.47
N VAL A 198 31.90 -21.74 20.40
CA VAL A 198 32.54 -22.47 21.52
C VAL A 198 32.71 -21.56 22.74
N LEU A 199 33.11 -20.30 22.55
CA LEU A 199 33.18 -19.33 23.64
C LEU A 199 31.81 -19.13 24.32
N LYS A 200 30.71 -19.16 23.55
CA LYS A 200 29.35 -19.05 24.07
C LYS A 200 28.92 -20.30 24.83
N GLU A 201 29.33 -21.48 24.40
CA GLU A 201 29.07 -22.74 25.12
C GLU A 201 29.69 -22.72 26.52
N HIS A 202 30.92 -22.22 26.61
CA HIS A 202 31.68 -22.07 27.86
C HIS A 202 31.45 -20.75 28.59
N VAL A 203 30.35 -20.03 28.30
CA VAL A 203 30.09 -18.70 28.90
C VAL A 203 30.02 -18.72 30.43
N LYS A 204 29.66 -19.86 31.03
CA LYS A 204 29.56 -20.04 32.48
C LYS A 204 30.92 -20.25 33.16
N ASP A 205 31.94 -20.62 32.40
CA ASP A 205 33.26 -20.96 32.93
C ASP A 205 34.14 -19.70 33.12
N TYR A 206 33.70 -18.56 32.58
CA TYR A 206 34.45 -17.30 32.60
C TYR A 206 33.67 -16.16 33.27
N PRO A 207 34.36 -15.21 33.93
CA PRO A 207 33.73 -14.00 34.44
C PRO A 207 33.05 -13.20 33.31
N SER A 208 31.85 -12.67 33.55
CA SER A 208 31.06 -11.97 32.53
C SER A 208 31.79 -10.78 31.90
N SER A 209 32.63 -10.08 32.68
CA SER A 209 33.47 -8.98 32.20
C SER A 209 34.50 -9.44 31.16
N GLU A 210 35.15 -10.58 31.42
CA GLU A 210 36.20 -11.13 30.55
C GLU A 210 35.61 -11.80 29.30
N TYR A 211 34.46 -12.47 29.44
CA TYR A 211 33.68 -12.95 28.29
C TYR A 211 33.32 -11.81 27.33
N GLY A 212 32.83 -10.68 27.88
CA GLY A 212 32.49 -9.50 27.07
C GLY A 212 33.68 -8.97 26.28
N LYS A 213 34.85 -8.84 26.92
CA LYS A 213 36.10 -8.42 26.25
C LYS A 213 36.51 -9.38 25.15
N ALA A 214 36.49 -10.69 25.43
CA ALA A 214 36.82 -11.73 24.46
C ALA A 214 35.89 -11.71 23.23
N ARG A 215 34.59 -11.54 23.46
CA ARG A 215 33.59 -11.43 22.39
C ARG A 215 33.80 -10.18 21.53
N VAL A 216 34.04 -9.02 22.15
CA VAL A 216 34.32 -7.77 21.42
C VAL A 216 35.60 -7.91 20.59
N PHE A 217 36.63 -8.54 21.15
CA PHE A 217 37.88 -8.83 20.44
C PHE A 217 37.64 -9.70 19.20
N LEU A 218 36.90 -10.81 19.32
CA LEU A 218 36.59 -11.68 18.17
C LEU A 218 35.78 -10.95 17.07
N ASN A 219 34.81 -10.12 17.46
CA ASN A 219 34.08 -9.28 16.49
C ASN A 219 35.00 -8.28 15.78
N SER A 220 35.94 -7.68 16.52
CA SER A 220 36.93 -6.74 15.98
C SER A 220 37.90 -7.45 15.03
N LEU A 221 38.32 -8.68 15.36
CA LEU A 221 39.18 -9.51 14.51
C LEU A 221 38.50 -9.88 13.18
N SER A 222 37.21 -10.22 13.22
CA SER A 222 36.41 -10.43 11.99
C SER A 222 36.30 -9.14 11.16
N ASN A 223 36.18 -7.99 11.81
CA ASN A 223 36.13 -6.69 11.14
C ASN A 223 37.46 -6.34 10.47
N GLU A 224 38.60 -6.68 11.07
CA GLU A 224 39.94 -6.45 10.50
C GLU A 224 40.15 -7.11 9.13
N ALA A 225 39.40 -8.18 8.83
CA ALA A 225 39.45 -8.82 7.51
C ALA A 225 38.88 -7.94 6.38
N ASN A 226 38.08 -6.90 6.70
CA ASN A 226 37.54 -5.96 5.72
C ASN A 226 38.51 -4.83 5.35
N PHE A 227 39.63 -4.70 6.07
CA PHE A 227 40.61 -3.65 5.85
C PHE A 227 41.85 -4.23 5.14
N PRO A 228 42.68 -3.43 4.46
CA PRO A 228 43.99 -3.88 4.00
C PRO A 228 44.90 -4.22 5.20
N ALA A 229 45.86 -5.12 5.02
CA ALA A 229 46.98 -5.24 5.96
C ALA A 229 47.71 -3.89 5.91
N GLY A 230 47.72 -3.18 7.04
CA GLY A 230 48.31 -1.84 7.14
C GLY A 230 49.83 -1.89 7.27
#